data_AF-A0A3M1I8B6-F1
#
_entry.id   AF-A0A3M1I8B6-F1
#
_cell.length_a   1.000
_cell.length_b   1.000
_cell.length_c   1.000
_cell.angle_alpha   90.00
_cell.angle_beta   90.00
_cell.angle_gamma   90.00
#
_symmetry.space_group_name_H-M   'P 1'
#
loop_
_entity.id
_entity.type
_entity.pdbx_description
1 polymer ?
#
loop_
_entity_poly.entity_id
_entity_poly.type
_entity_poly.pdbx_seq_one_letter_code
_entity_poly.pdbx_strand_id
1 'polypeptide(L)'
;MLCGGLVLAGQPALQAATPVSVVPELPRGFRLLRPGTAYAASRYVAVEGQPFTHALRVETRLRPDNPWNIQLNVQTTAPVSAGDRLLATFWLRRVTSSGQAAHATFVFEKAGPDYDKSALRTFSLTDTNWHRFHVAFEAAASYAAGGAQVNFQLGYAPQTVEFGAVTVTNWFRDVTLEDLPDDHTYAGREPDAPWRSAAAERIDQWRRANLEVTATDADGRPLPHATVRVQMLRHAFGFGAAVAGRRLLATGTDGDRYRGVVTQWFNRVVIENDLKWPQFEADPALARQTVAWLRAHDIQVRGHNLVWPGWRYLP
;
A
#
# COMPACT_ATOMS: atom_id res chain seq x y z
N MET A 1 64.55 -5.81 -6.07
CA MET A 1 63.41 -6.74 -6.11
C MET A 1 62.93 -6.95 -4.69
N LEU A 2 61.86 -6.28 -4.29
CA LEU A 2 61.19 -6.48 -3.00
C LEU A 2 59.76 -6.92 -3.35
N CYS A 3 59.48 -8.21 -3.16
CA CYS A 3 58.14 -8.77 -3.34
C CYS A 3 57.34 -8.52 -2.06
N GLY A 4 56.41 -7.57 -2.09
CA GLY A 4 55.40 -7.39 -1.05
C GLY A 4 54.22 -8.33 -1.30
N GLY A 5 54.04 -9.33 -0.44
CA GLY A 5 52.86 -10.19 -0.43
C GLY A 5 51.65 -9.45 0.13
N LEU A 6 50.63 -9.27 -0.70
CA LEU A 6 49.32 -8.75 -0.29
C LEU A 6 48.55 -9.89 0.38
N VAL A 7 48.40 -9.83 1.70
CA VAL A 7 47.49 -10.73 2.44
C VAL A 7 46.08 -10.16 2.32
N LEU A 8 45.27 -10.76 1.45
CA LEU A 8 43.82 -10.54 1.43
C LEU A 8 43.22 -11.29 2.62
N ALA A 9 42.93 -10.56 3.70
CA ALA A 9 42.09 -11.06 4.76
C ALA A 9 40.66 -11.21 4.20
N GLY A 10 40.21 -12.45 4.02
CA GLY A 10 38.83 -12.74 3.65
C GLY A 10 37.89 -12.20 4.73
N GLN A 11 36.95 -11.33 4.33
CA GLN A 11 35.82 -11.00 5.20
C GLN A 11 35.03 -12.29 5.46
N PRO A 12 34.66 -12.59 6.73
CA PRO A 12 33.77 -13.71 6.99
C PRO A 12 32.46 -13.47 6.23
N ALA A 13 31.99 -14.49 5.51
CA ALA A 13 30.67 -14.47 4.91
C ALA A 13 29.64 -14.21 6.03
N LEU A 14 28.86 -13.14 5.90
CA LEU A 14 27.71 -12.87 6.77
C LEU A 14 26.78 -14.08 6.69
N GLN A 15 26.73 -14.86 7.75
CA GLN A 15 25.78 -15.95 7.90
C GLN A 15 24.38 -15.31 7.93
N ALA A 16 23.51 -15.65 6.98
CA ALA A 16 22.15 -15.14 6.95
C ALA A 16 21.48 -15.38 8.30
N ALA A 17 20.92 -14.33 8.87
CA ALA A 17 20.22 -14.41 10.13
C ALA A 17 18.97 -15.28 9.95
N THR A 18 18.78 -16.26 10.83
CA THR A 18 17.56 -17.08 10.79
C THR A 18 16.35 -16.19 11.09
N PRO A 19 15.29 -16.21 10.27
CA PRO A 19 14.13 -15.36 10.49
C PRO A 19 13.53 -15.55 11.89
N VAL A 20 13.20 -14.45 12.56
CA VAL A 20 12.74 -14.45 13.96
C VAL A 20 11.29 -14.04 14.05
N SER A 21 10.47 -14.83 14.74
CA SER A 21 9.10 -14.41 15.06
C SER A 21 9.12 -13.27 16.09
N VAL A 22 8.44 -12.16 15.76
CA VAL A 22 8.43 -10.95 16.60
C VAL A 22 7.15 -10.78 17.41
N VAL A 23 6.17 -11.66 17.25
CA VAL A 23 4.94 -11.71 18.06
C VAL A 23 4.66 -13.17 18.45
N PRO A 24 3.96 -13.43 19.57
CA PRO A 24 3.48 -14.78 19.84
C PRO A 24 2.46 -15.20 18.77
N GLU A 25 2.44 -16.49 18.45
CA GLU A 25 1.42 -17.04 17.56
C GLU A 25 0.03 -16.98 18.22
N LEU A 26 -0.99 -16.55 17.48
CA LEU A 26 -2.38 -16.63 17.93
C LEU A 26 -2.71 -18.09 18.29
N PRO A 27 -3.25 -18.38 19.49
CA PRO A 27 -4.04 -17.50 20.37
C PRO A 27 -3.27 -16.68 21.42
N ARG A 28 -1.97 -16.86 21.57
CA ARG A 28 -1.23 -16.36 22.74
C ARG A 28 -1.01 -14.84 22.65
N GLY A 29 -1.19 -14.13 23.76
CA GLY A 29 -0.85 -12.71 23.88
C GLY A 29 -1.83 -11.72 23.22
N PHE A 30 -2.68 -12.17 22.30
CA PHE A 30 -3.65 -11.30 21.64
C PHE A 30 -4.81 -10.89 22.56
N ARG A 31 -5.17 -9.61 22.53
CA ARG A 31 -6.23 -9.01 23.36
C ARG A 31 -7.18 -8.19 22.51
N LEU A 32 -8.48 -8.30 22.79
CA LEU A 32 -9.49 -7.45 22.16
C LEU A 32 -9.62 -6.12 22.92
N LEU A 33 -9.13 -5.05 22.32
CA LEU A 33 -9.35 -3.67 22.74
C LEU A 33 -10.66 -3.16 22.16
N ARG A 34 -11.48 -2.48 22.97
CA ARG A 34 -12.81 -1.97 22.59
C ARG A 34 -13.26 -0.86 23.54
N PRO A 35 -14.16 0.05 23.13
CA PRO A 35 -14.67 1.10 24.02
C PRO A 35 -15.54 0.52 25.15
N GLY A 36 -16.16 -0.65 24.92
CA GLY A 36 -16.96 -1.37 25.89
C GLY A 36 -17.41 -2.73 25.37
N THR A 37 -17.94 -3.58 26.24
CA THR A 37 -18.43 -4.93 25.90
C THR A 37 -19.64 -4.95 24.97
N ALA A 38 -20.39 -3.85 24.91
CA ALA A 38 -21.48 -3.66 23.95
C ALA A 38 -21.00 -3.56 22.49
N TYR A 39 -19.76 -3.07 22.26
CA TYR A 39 -19.22 -2.85 20.92
C TYR A 39 -18.70 -4.13 20.27
N ALA A 40 -18.03 -4.99 21.04
CA ALA A 40 -17.45 -6.20 20.52
C ALA A 40 -17.21 -7.27 21.58
N ALA A 41 -17.11 -8.52 21.13
CA ALA A 41 -16.69 -9.65 21.94
C ALA A 41 -15.73 -10.54 21.15
N SER A 42 -14.91 -11.30 21.87
CA SER A 42 -14.06 -12.32 21.26
C SER A 42 -14.16 -13.64 22.01
N ARG A 43 -14.03 -14.76 21.28
CA ARG A 43 -13.97 -16.10 21.86
C ARG A 43 -13.14 -17.03 20.98
N TYR A 44 -12.51 -18.03 21.60
CA TYR A 44 -11.88 -19.11 20.85
C TYR A 44 -12.93 -20.04 20.27
N VAL A 45 -12.65 -20.56 19.07
CA VAL A 45 -13.47 -21.55 18.38
C VAL A 45 -12.55 -22.63 17.82
N ALA A 46 -13.03 -23.89 17.82
CA ALA A 46 -12.35 -24.98 17.16
C ALA A 46 -12.44 -24.82 15.63
N VAL A 47 -11.41 -25.25 14.92
CA VAL A 47 -11.34 -25.22 13.46
C VAL A 47 -10.86 -26.57 12.94
N GLU A 48 -11.51 -27.05 11.89
CA GLU A 48 -11.19 -28.28 11.18
C GLU A 48 -10.78 -27.96 9.73
N GLY A 49 -10.03 -28.85 9.10
CA GLY A 49 -9.63 -28.72 7.69
C GLY A 49 -8.66 -27.57 7.40
N GLN A 50 -8.01 -27.03 8.43
CA GLN A 50 -7.02 -25.96 8.34
C GLN A 50 -5.71 -26.39 9.02
N PRO A 51 -4.56 -25.75 8.71
CA PRO A 51 -3.28 -26.04 9.38
C PRO A 51 -3.24 -25.62 10.87
N PHE A 52 -4.32 -25.04 11.39
CA PHE A 52 -4.50 -24.66 12.78
C PHE A 52 -5.82 -25.23 13.31
N THR A 53 -5.85 -25.58 14.60
CA THR A 53 -7.01 -26.22 15.24
C THR A 53 -7.91 -25.25 16.00
N HIS A 54 -7.46 -24.01 16.19
CA HIS A 54 -8.18 -22.99 16.93
C HIS A 54 -8.09 -21.64 16.22
N ALA A 55 -9.19 -20.89 16.24
CA ALA A 55 -9.26 -19.51 15.79
C ALA A 55 -9.78 -18.59 16.88
N LEU A 56 -9.48 -17.31 16.77
CA LEU A 56 -10.12 -16.27 17.56
C LEU A 56 -11.24 -15.65 16.75
N ARG A 57 -12.48 -15.88 17.17
CA ARG A 57 -13.66 -15.22 16.61
C ARG A 57 -13.82 -13.86 17.27
N VAL A 58 -13.97 -12.82 16.47
CA VAL A 58 -14.29 -11.46 16.93
C VAL A 58 -15.61 -11.03 16.31
N GLU A 59 -16.53 -10.64 17.17
CA GLU A 59 -17.84 -10.10 16.81
C GLU A 59 -17.82 -8.59 17.05
N THR A 60 -17.97 -7.80 16.00
CA THR A 60 -18.27 -6.37 16.07
C THR A 60 -19.78 -6.21 16.05
N ARG A 61 -20.36 -5.71 17.14
CA ARG A 61 -21.81 -5.57 17.36
C ARG A 61 -22.30 -4.18 17.00
N LEU A 62 -21.50 -3.16 17.31
CA LEU A 62 -21.79 -1.76 17.04
C LEU A 62 -20.60 -1.15 16.31
N ARG A 63 -20.88 -0.33 15.29
CA ARG A 63 -19.85 0.44 14.59
C ARG A 63 -19.40 1.59 15.50
N PRO A 64 -18.12 1.65 15.90
CA PRO A 64 -17.57 2.80 16.62
C PRO A 64 -17.24 3.96 15.67
N ASP A 65 -16.83 5.10 16.22
CA ASP A 65 -16.44 6.28 15.43
C ASP A 65 -15.25 6.01 14.52
N ASN A 66 -14.29 5.20 14.97
CA ASN A 66 -13.09 4.89 14.22
C ASN A 66 -12.80 3.38 14.16
N PRO A 67 -12.23 2.87 13.05
CA PRO A 67 -11.86 1.45 12.92
C PRO A 67 -10.97 0.92 14.06
N TRP A 68 -10.03 1.74 14.54
CA TRP A 68 -9.11 1.39 15.63
C TRP A 68 -9.74 1.43 17.03
N ASN A 69 -11.01 1.79 17.18
CA ASN A 69 -11.65 1.69 18.49
C ASN A 69 -11.92 0.24 18.88
N ILE A 70 -12.07 -0.68 17.92
CA ILE A 70 -12.15 -2.12 18.17
C ILE A 70 -10.94 -2.77 17.49
N GLN A 71 -10.01 -3.32 18.27
CA GLN A 71 -8.79 -3.90 17.73
C GLN A 71 -8.43 -5.22 18.41
N LEU A 72 -8.04 -6.21 17.63
CA LEU A 72 -7.28 -7.34 18.15
C LEU A 72 -5.80 -6.95 18.16
N ASN A 73 -5.21 -6.84 19.35
CA ASN A 73 -3.89 -6.26 19.57
C ASN A 73 -2.91 -7.27 20.19
N VAL A 74 -1.64 -7.19 19.78
CA VAL A 74 -0.51 -7.84 20.47
C VAL A 74 0.75 -6.99 20.33
N GLN A 75 1.57 -6.92 21.37
CA GLN A 75 2.87 -6.25 21.33
C GLN A 75 3.97 -7.21 20.86
N THR A 76 5.03 -6.66 20.27
CA THR A 76 6.18 -7.45 19.86
C THR A 76 6.91 -8.05 21.06
N THR A 77 7.48 -9.25 20.90
CA THR A 77 8.28 -9.95 21.91
C THR A 77 9.78 -9.94 21.62
N ALA A 78 10.16 -9.46 20.44
CA ALA A 78 11.55 -9.32 20.01
C ALA A 78 11.79 -7.90 19.44
N PRO A 79 13.04 -7.40 19.46
CA PRO A 79 13.37 -6.12 18.85
C PRO A 79 13.22 -6.17 17.33
N VAL A 80 12.97 -5.02 16.72
CA VAL A 80 12.91 -4.79 15.28
C VAL A 80 13.73 -3.54 14.97
N SER A 81 14.58 -3.57 13.96
CA SER A 81 15.38 -2.42 13.55
C SER A 81 14.74 -1.69 12.38
N ALA A 82 14.95 -0.37 12.28
CA ALA A 82 14.56 0.39 11.10
C ALA A 82 15.16 -0.25 9.84
N GLY A 83 14.37 -0.37 8.78
CA GLY A 83 14.78 -1.02 7.53
C GLY A 83 14.72 -2.55 7.54
N ASP A 84 14.35 -3.21 8.64
CA ASP A 84 14.10 -4.65 8.63
C ASP A 84 12.91 -5.00 7.72
N ARG A 85 12.97 -6.15 7.06
CA ARG A 85 11.91 -6.73 6.24
C ARG A 85 11.11 -7.71 7.08
N LEU A 86 9.82 -7.44 7.22
CA LEU A 86 8.92 -8.28 8.00
C LEU A 86 7.82 -8.84 7.11
N LEU A 87 7.41 -10.07 7.43
CA LEU A 87 6.29 -10.75 6.83
C LEU A 87 5.26 -11.09 7.89
N ALA A 88 4.07 -10.47 7.81
CA ALA A 88 2.92 -10.96 8.56
C ALA A 88 2.19 -12.02 7.74
N THR A 89 1.87 -13.15 8.36
CA THR A 89 1.02 -14.19 7.76
C THR A 89 -0.14 -14.48 8.70
N PHE A 90 -1.35 -14.55 8.16
CA PHE A 90 -2.52 -14.90 8.96
C PHE A 90 -3.63 -15.47 8.09
N TRP A 91 -4.46 -16.31 8.70
CA TRP A 91 -5.71 -16.75 8.13
C TRP A 91 -6.85 -15.88 8.63
N LEU A 92 -7.75 -15.51 7.72
CA LEU A 92 -8.89 -14.68 8.02
C LEU A 92 -10.11 -15.17 7.24
N ARG A 93 -11.26 -15.27 7.91
CA ARG A 93 -12.55 -15.50 7.26
C ARG A 93 -13.65 -14.63 7.82
N ARG A 94 -14.65 -14.38 6.98
CA ARG A 94 -15.94 -13.83 7.41
C ARG A 94 -16.83 -14.98 7.87
N VAL A 95 -17.55 -14.75 8.96
CA VAL A 95 -18.67 -15.59 9.41
C VAL A 95 -19.99 -14.89 9.04
N THR A 96 -20.14 -13.64 9.43
CA THR A 96 -21.29 -12.80 9.07
C THR A 96 -20.87 -11.36 8.81
N SER A 97 -21.67 -10.62 8.04
CA SER A 97 -21.57 -9.17 7.90
C SER A 97 -22.95 -8.60 7.62
N SER A 98 -23.23 -7.42 8.17
CA SER A 98 -24.40 -6.59 7.80
C SER A 98 -24.24 -5.90 6.44
N GLY A 99 -23.01 -5.85 5.90
CA GLY A 99 -22.72 -5.34 4.56
C GLY A 99 -22.42 -6.45 3.55
N GLN A 100 -22.07 -6.04 2.32
CA GLN A 100 -21.68 -6.97 1.25
C GLN A 100 -20.36 -7.70 1.53
N ALA A 101 -19.48 -7.12 2.36
CA ALA A 101 -18.23 -7.72 2.80
C ALA A 101 -18.01 -7.51 4.31
N ALA A 102 -17.14 -8.31 4.91
CA ALA A 102 -16.53 -8.01 6.21
C ALA A 102 -15.13 -7.40 6.01
N HIS A 103 -14.67 -6.58 6.95
CA HIS A 103 -13.41 -5.86 6.85
C HIS A 103 -12.54 -6.02 8.11
N ALA A 104 -11.23 -6.13 7.89
CA ALA A 104 -10.21 -6.05 8.92
C ALA A 104 -9.00 -5.28 8.40
N THR A 105 -8.45 -4.38 9.20
CA THR A 105 -7.21 -3.66 8.83
C THR A 105 -6.05 -4.15 9.66
N PHE A 106 -5.10 -4.82 9.02
CA PHE A 106 -3.80 -5.11 9.62
C PHE A 106 -2.99 -3.82 9.75
N VAL A 107 -2.39 -3.61 10.92
CA VAL A 107 -1.47 -2.51 11.20
C VAL A 107 -0.27 -3.03 11.99
N PHE A 108 0.93 -2.63 11.59
CA PHE A 108 2.14 -2.73 12.41
C PHE A 108 2.64 -1.31 12.69
N GLU A 109 2.73 -0.94 13.97
CA GLU A 109 3.03 0.42 14.39
C GLU A 109 3.75 0.48 15.74
N LYS A 110 4.28 1.66 16.07
CA LYS A 110 4.84 1.98 17.40
C LYS A 110 3.80 1.71 18.51
N ALA A 111 4.22 1.02 19.57
CA ALA A 111 3.39 0.78 20.75
C ALA A 111 3.47 1.98 21.73
N GLY A 112 3.03 3.15 21.27
CA GLY A 112 3.08 4.38 22.05
C GLY A 112 2.49 5.57 21.31
N PRO A 113 2.59 6.78 21.90
CA PRO A 113 2.14 8.01 21.26
C PRO A 113 2.67 8.14 19.83
N ASP A 114 1.90 8.85 19.00
CA ASP A 114 2.12 9.09 17.55
C ASP A 114 1.75 7.92 16.62
N TYR A 115 1.75 6.68 17.12
CA TYR A 115 1.31 5.49 16.38
C TYR A 115 1.91 5.38 14.97
N ASP A 116 3.21 5.70 14.86
CA ASP A 116 3.94 5.68 13.59
C ASP A 116 3.86 4.29 12.95
N LYS A 117 3.42 4.24 11.69
CA LYS A 117 3.05 3.00 11.01
C LYS A 117 4.18 2.53 10.12
N SER A 118 4.54 1.26 10.26
CA SER A 118 5.38 0.55 9.28
C SER A 118 4.51 -0.16 8.24
N ALA A 119 3.31 -0.62 8.63
CA ALA A 119 2.37 -1.25 7.72
C ALA A 119 0.92 -0.87 8.05
N LEU A 120 0.10 -0.70 7.00
CA LEU A 120 -1.35 -0.60 7.09
C LEU A 120 -1.96 -1.23 5.82
N ARG A 121 -2.83 -2.22 6.00
CA ARG A 121 -3.53 -2.94 4.92
C ARG A 121 -4.94 -3.31 5.34
N THR A 122 -5.94 -2.96 4.53
CA THR A 122 -7.34 -3.34 4.76
C THR A 122 -7.72 -4.50 3.86
N PHE A 123 -8.29 -5.55 4.45
CA PHE A 123 -8.80 -6.73 3.77
C PHE A 123 -10.31 -6.68 3.70
N SER A 124 -10.87 -7.13 2.58
CA SER A 124 -12.33 -7.22 2.36
C SER A 124 -12.70 -8.65 2.04
N LEU A 125 -13.60 -9.23 2.84
CA LEU A 125 -14.02 -10.63 2.78
C LEU A 125 -15.45 -10.71 2.24
N THR A 126 -15.59 -11.10 0.99
CA THR A 126 -16.88 -11.18 0.29
C THR A 126 -17.56 -12.54 0.46
N ASP A 127 -16.80 -13.61 0.66
CA ASP A 127 -17.30 -14.96 0.93
C ASP A 127 -17.08 -15.36 2.40
N THR A 128 -17.37 -16.62 2.75
CA THR A 128 -17.18 -17.19 4.10
C THR A 128 -16.01 -18.18 4.19
N ASN A 129 -15.16 -18.24 3.16
CA ASN A 129 -14.04 -19.16 3.10
C ASN A 129 -12.87 -18.66 3.94
N TRP A 130 -12.00 -19.58 4.34
CA TRP A 130 -10.70 -19.24 4.93
C TRP A 130 -9.75 -18.76 3.83
N HIS A 131 -9.21 -17.56 4.02
CA HIS A 131 -8.18 -16.99 3.15
C HIS A 131 -6.89 -16.81 3.96
N ARG A 132 -5.76 -17.20 3.37
CA ARG A 132 -4.43 -16.90 3.92
C ARG A 132 -3.93 -15.61 3.28
N PHE A 133 -3.53 -14.66 4.12
CA PHE A 133 -2.98 -13.38 3.68
C PHE A 133 -1.53 -13.21 4.14
N HIS A 134 -0.77 -12.53 3.30
CA HIS A 134 0.60 -12.10 3.54
C HIS A 134 0.68 -10.58 3.47
N VAL A 135 1.41 -9.97 4.40
CA VAL A 135 1.77 -8.55 4.34
C VAL A 135 3.27 -8.44 4.49
N ALA A 136 3.96 -8.14 3.40
CA ALA A 136 5.37 -7.81 3.41
C ALA A 136 5.53 -6.31 3.67
N PHE A 137 6.41 -5.93 4.60
CA PHE A 137 6.65 -4.52 4.91
C PHE A 137 8.05 -4.26 5.46
N GLU A 138 8.49 -3.02 5.29
CA GLU A 138 9.72 -2.50 5.90
C GLU A 138 9.39 -1.82 7.23
N ALA A 139 10.18 -2.07 8.27
CA ALA A 139 10.07 -1.35 9.53
C ALA A 139 10.50 0.12 9.36
N ALA A 140 9.60 1.06 9.65
CA ALA A 140 9.87 2.49 9.50
C ALA A 140 10.83 3.05 10.57
N ALA A 141 10.96 2.36 11.70
CA ALA A 141 11.81 2.76 12.82
C ALA A 141 12.30 1.53 13.61
N SER A 142 13.23 1.77 14.54
CA SER A 142 13.71 0.74 15.46
C SER A 142 12.87 0.69 16.74
N TYR A 143 12.56 -0.51 17.20
CA TYR A 143 11.76 -0.79 18.39
C TYR A 143 12.46 -1.85 19.24
N ALA A 144 12.52 -1.61 20.55
CA ALA A 144 12.83 -2.68 21.50
C ALA A 144 11.70 -3.73 21.51
N ALA A 145 11.92 -4.88 22.15
CA ALA A 145 10.84 -5.81 22.46
C ALA A 145 9.73 -5.06 23.24
N GLY A 146 8.47 -5.22 22.83
CA GLY A 146 7.32 -4.48 23.34
C GLY A 146 7.15 -3.06 22.80
N GLY A 147 8.12 -2.54 22.04
CA GLY A 147 8.12 -1.18 21.50
C GLY A 147 7.26 -1.00 20.24
N ALA A 148 6.83 -2.10 19.61
CA ALA A 148 5.90 -2.11 18.48
C ALA A 148 4.72 -3.04 18.77
N GLN A 149 3.66 -2.90 17.96
CA GLN A 149 2.44 -3.69 18.08
C GLN A 149 1.83 -4.06 16.73
N VAL A 150 1.16 -5.21 16.71
CA VAL A 150 0.25 -5.63 15.66
C VAL A 150 -1.17 -5.34 16.10
N ASN A 151 -1.94 -4.72 15.21
CA ASN A 151 -3.38 -4.54 15.37
C ASN A 151 -4.13 -5.11 14.17
N PHE A 152 -5.25 -5.78 14.42
CA PHE A 152 -6.32 -5.90 13.45
C PHE A 152 -7.45 -4.97 13.86
N GLN A 153 -7.68 -3.89 13.10
CA GLN A 153 -8.75 -2.93 13.33
C GLN A 153 -10.07 -3.46 12.76
N LEU A 154 -11.12 -3.43 13.59
CA LEU A 154 -12.39 -4.13 13.38
C LEU A 154 -13.61 -3.24 13.61
N GLY A 155 -13.40 -1.93 13.83
CA GLY A 155 -14.45 -0.93 13.99
C GLY A 155 -15.20 -0.58 12.70
N TYR A 156 -15.70 -1.59 12.01
CA TYR A 156 -16.53 -1.49 10.82
C TYR A 156 -18.01 -1.70 11.16
N ALA A 157 -18.86 -1.81 10.13
CA ALA A 157 -20.25 -2.22 10.31
C ALA A 157 -20.36 -3.57 11.04
N PRO A 158 -21.49 -3.87 11.72
CA PRO A 158 -21.65 -5.11 12.46
C PRO A 158 -21.29 -6.34 11.63
N GLN A 159 -20.40 -7.17 12.16
CA GLN A 159 -19.77 -8.29 11.46
C GLN A 159 -19.18 -9.29 12.46
N THR A 160 -18.99 -10.52 12.00
CA THR A 160 -18.20 -11.52 12.71
C THR A 160 -17.10 -12.04 11.81
N VAL A 161 -15.86 -11.97 12.26
CA VAL A 161 -14.68 -12.50 11.57
C VAL A 161 -13.91 -13.46 12.48
N GLU A 162 -13.10 -14.31 11.88
CA GLU A 162 -12.22 -15.23 12.60
C GLU A 162 -10.79 -15.12 12.10
N PHE A 163 -9.85 -15.18 13.05
CA PHE A 163 -8.42 -15.16 12.81
C PHE A 163 -7.80 -16.50 13.18
N GLY A 164 -6.93 -17.03 12.32
CA GLY A 164 -6.15 -18.25 12.57
C GLY A 164 -4.66 -18.03 12.27
N ALA A 165 -3.79 -18.72 13.02
CA ALA A 165 -2.34 -18.78 12.80
C ALA A 165 -1.70 -17.42 12.41
N VAL A 166 -1.90 -16.41 13.26
CA VAL A 166 -1.29 -15.09 13.04
C VAL A 166 0.17 -15.14 13.46
N THR A 167 1.07 -14.79 12.54
CA THR A 167 2.51 -14.66 12.77
C THR A 167 3.03 -13.36 12.17
N VAL A 168 4.12 -12.84 12.75
CA VAL A 168 4.95 -11.81 12.13
C VAL A 168 6.40 -12.24 12.29
N THR A 169 7.11 -12.37 11.17
CA THR A 169 8.49 -12.84 11.12
C THR A 169 9.38 -11.74 10.56
N ASN A 170 10.46 -11.44 11.27
CA ASN A 170 11.51 -10.53 10.84
C ASN A 170 12.57 -11.31 10.05
N TRP A 171 12.75 -10.93 8.79
CA TRP A 171 13.76 -11.43 7.84
C TRP A 171 14.98 -10.51 7.74
N PHE A 172 15.07 -9.53 8.64
CA PHE A 172 16.15 -8.56 8.73
C PHE A 172 16.35 -7.85 7.39
N ARG A 173 17.60 -7.70 6.93
CA ARG A 173 17.91 -7.12 5.62
C ARG A 173 18.48 -8.16 4.67
N ASP A 174 18.19 -9.44 4.94
CA ASP A 174 18.70 -10.58 4.17
C ASP A 174 17.87 -10.84 2.91
N VAL A 175 16.67 -10.25 2.84
CA VAL A 175 15.75 -10.31 1.70
C VAL A 175 15.35 -8.90 1.27
N THR A 176 14.83 -8.77 0.05
CA THR A 176 14.08 -7.59 -0.39
C THR A 176 12.59 -7.76 -0.13
N LEU A 177 11.78 -6.71 -0.30
CA LEU A 177 10.31 -6.86 -0.16
C LEU A 177 9.74 -7.71 -1.29
N GLU A 178 10.36 -7.63 -2.46
CA GLU A 178 9.99 -8.37 -3.67
C GLU A 178 10.21 -9.88 -3.54
N ASP A 179 11.09 -10.30 -2.63
CA ASP A 179 11.34 -11.73 -2.32
C ASP A 179 10.26 -12.33 -1.40
N LEU A 180 9.42 -11.49 -0.77
CA LEU A 180 8.38 -11.90 0.17
C LEU A 180 6.99 -11.86 -0.49
N PRO A 181 6.07 -12.79 -0.14
CA PRO A 181 4.70 -12.70 -0.61
C PRO A 181 4.00 -11.47 0.00
N ASP A 182 3.30 -10.69 -0.83
CA ASP A 182 2.49 -9.54 -0.39
C ASP A 182 1.12 -9.55 -1.08
N ASP A 183 0.07 -9.81 -0.30
CA ASP A 183 -1.29 -9.87 -0.80
C ASP A 183 -1.94 -8.49 -0.75
N HIS A 184 -2.17 -7.92 -1.93
CA HIS A 184 -3.03 -6.74 -2.08
C HIS A 184 -4.44 -7.17 -2.48
N THR A 185 -5.46 -6.83 -1.69
CA THR A 185 -6.85 -7.14 -2.04
C THR A 185 -7.76 -5.92 -1.86
N TYR A 186 -8.66 -5.74 -2.82
CA TYR A 186 -9.81 -4.84 -2.73
C TYR A 186 -10.90 -5.44 -3.63
N ALA A 187 -12.17 -5.19 -3.30
CA ALA A 187 -13.28 -5.68 -4.12
C ALA A 187 -13.15 -5.15 -5.56
N GLY A 188 -13.15 -6.05 -6.54
CA GLY A 188 -12.91 -5.70 -7.94
C GLY A 188 -11.44 -5.82 -8.37
N ARG A 189 -10.50 -6.26 -7.52
CA ARG A 189 -9.11 -6.48 -7.97
C ARG A 189 -8.97 -7.76 -8.80
N GLU A 190 -9.91 -8.68 -8.70
CA GLU A 190 -9.88 -10.02 -9.32
C GLU A 190 -9.48 -9.93 -10.80
N PRO A 191 -8.65 -10.87 -11.32
CA PRO A 191 -8.23 -10.84 -12.72
C PRO A 191 -9.39 -10.81 -13.72
N ASP A 192 -10.53 -11.41 -13.35
CA ASP A 192 -11.78 -11.52 -14.11
C ASP A 192 -12.89 -10.58 -13.62
N ALA A 193 -12.57 -9.59 -12.78
CA ALA A 193 -13.57 -8.64 -12.27
C ALA A 193 -14.37 -7.99 -13.43
N PRO A 194 -15.73 -7.99 -13.38
CA PRO A 194 -16.55 -7.60 -14.54
C PRO A 194 -16.26 -6.20 -15.11
N TRP A 195 -15.86 -5.26 -14.26
CA TRP A 195 -15.51 -3.91 -14.70
C TRP A 195 -14.31 -3.87 -15.64
N ARG A 196 -13.41 -4.88 -15.61
CA ARG A 196 -12.23 -4.95 -16.48
C ARG A 196 -12.64 -5.15 -17.94
N SER A 197 -13.53 -6.09 -18.21
CA SER A 197 -14.09 -6.33 -19.56
C SER A 197 -14.86 -5.09 -20.04
N ALA A 198 -15.76 -4.55 -19.21
CA ALA A 198 -16.49 -3.33 -19.54
C ALA A 198 -15.58 -2.08 -19.71
N ALA A 199 -14.43 -2.04 -19.04
CA ALA A 199 -13.42 -1.00 -19.25
C ALA A 199 -12.67 -1.20 -20.57
N ALA A 200 -12.29 -2.44 -20.91
CA ALA A 200 -11.65 -2.77 -22.18
C ALA A 200 -12.53 -2.41 -23.38
N GLU A 201 -13.83 -2.75 -23.34
CA GLU A 201 -14.79 -2.38 -24.39
C GLU A 201 -14.89 -0.86 -24.57
N ARG A 202 -14.96 -0.10 -23.47
CA ARG A 202 -14.96 1.37 -23.53
C ARG A 202 -13.64 1.95 -24.05
N ILE A 203 -12.51 1.31 -23.76
CA ILE A 203 -11.21 1.71 -24.32
C ILE A 203 -11.21 1.50 -25.83
N ASP A 204 -11.68 0.35 -26.30
CA ASP A 204 -11.77 0.06 -27.74
C ASP A 204 -12.70 1.02 -28.46
N GLN A 205 -13.86 1.34 -27.85
CA GLN A 205 -14.85 2.23 -28.45
C GLN A 205 -14.42 3.71 -28.43
N TRP A 206 -13.82 4.20 -27.34
CA TRP A 206 -13.66 5.63 -27.10
C TRP A 206 -12.22 6.12 -27.00
N ARG A 207 -11.25 5.21 -26.84
CA ARG A 207 -9.84 5.53 -26.58
C ARG A 207 -8.87 4.89 -27.55
N ARG A 208 -9.36 4.18 -28.56
CA ARG A 208 -8.58 3.69 -29.70
C ARG A 208 -9.05 4.38 -30.98
N ALA A 209 -8.15 4.46 -31.94
CA ALA A 209 -8.44 4.91 -33.29
C ALA A 209 -7.58 4.07 -34.25
N ASN A 210 -8.05 3.88 -35.48
CA ASN A 210 -7.27 3.24 -36.52
C ASN A 210 -6.15 4.18 -36.96
N LEU A 211 -4.94 3.64 -37.09
CA LEU A 211 -3.81 4.32 -37.71
C LEU A 211 -3.43 3.54 -38.96
N GLU A 212 -3.63 4.15 -40.12
CA GLU A 212 -3.18 3.62 -41.40
C GLU A 212 -1.87 4.32 -41.78
N VAL A 213 -0.86 3.53 -42.17
CA VAL A 213 0.44 4.04 -42.61
C VAL A 213 0.76 3.49 -43.99
N THR A 214 0.90 4.39 -44.96
CA THR A 214 1.30 4.05 -46.33
C THR A 214 2.69 4.61 -46.60
N ALA A 215 3.62 3.74 -47.00
CA ALA A 215 4.97 4.14 -47.40
C ALA A 215 5.07 4.11 -48.94
N THR A 216 5.40 5.24 -49.56
CA THR A 216 5.49 5.39 -51.02
C THR A 216 6.83 5.96 -51.45
N ASP A 217 7.22 5.68 -52.70
CA ASP A 217 8.35 6.35 -53.36
C ASP A 217 7.97 7.78 -53.82
N ALA A 218 8.90 8.45 -54.52
CA ALA A 218 8.70 9.79 -55.06
C ALA A 218 7.61 9.87 -56.15
N ASP A 219 7.28 8.75 -56.78
CA ASP A 219 6.25 8.63 -57.81
C ASP A 219 4.89 8.17 -57.24
N GLY A 220 4.78 8.05 -55.90
CA GLY A 220 3.58 7.60 -55.21
C GLY A 220 3.33 6.09 -55.24
N ARG A 221 4.30 5.27 -55.68
CA ARG A 221 4.16 3.81 -55.69
C ARG A 221 4.48 3.24 -54.31
N PRO A 222 3.72 2.24 -53.81
CA PRO A 222 4.00 1.61 -52.53
C PRO A 222 5.41 1.01 -52.48
N LEU A 223 6.15 1.28 -51.39
CA LEU A 223 7.45 0.69 -51.15
C LEU A 223 7.30 -0.75 -50.63
N PRO A 224 7.71 -1.78 -51.39
CA PRO A 224 7.67 -3.15 -50.91
C PRO A 224 8.69 -3.33 -49.77
N HIS A 225 8.31 -4.13 -48.77
CA HIS A 225 9.16 -4.47 -47.61
C HIS A 225 9.67 -3.26 -46.79
N ALA A 226 8.94 -2.15 -46.78
CA ALA A 226 9.27 -1.00 -45.93
C ALA A 226 9.18 -1.35 -44.44
N THR A 227 10.22 -1.04 -43.67
CA THR A 227 10.20 -1.14 -42.21
C THR A 227 9.65 0.16 -41.62
N VAL A 228 8.48 0.08 -40.99
CA VAL A 228 7.82 1.22 -40.34
C VAL A 228 7.91 1.08 -38.82
N ARG A 229 8.31 2.15 -38.14
CA ARG A 229 8.24 2.28 -36.67
C ARG A 229 7.30 3.43 -36.30
N VAL A 230 6.30 3.14 -35.48
CA VAL A 230 5.37 4.14 -34.93
C VAL A 230 5.63 4.31 -33.45
N GLN A 231 5.68 5.55 -32.96
CA GLN A 231 5.80 5.86 -31.54
C GLN A 231 4.81 6.96 -31.15
N MET A 232 4.02 6.74 -30.10
CA MET A 232 3.16 7.77 -29.53
C MET A 232 4.02 8.80 -28.79
N LEU A 233 3.98 10.06 -29.23
CA LEU A 233 4.78 11.14 -28.64
C LEU A 233 4.07 11.81 -27.45
N ARG A 234 2.74 11.94 -27.53
CA ARG A 234 1.91 12.52 -26.46
C ARG A 234 0.46 12.08 -26.58
N HIS A 235 -0.25 12.06 -25.46
CA HIS A 235 -1.71 11.94 -25.44
C HIS A 235 -2.37 13.27 -25.82
N ALA A 236 -3.50 13.22 -26.54
CA ALA A 236 -4.33 14.39 -26.83
C ALA A 236 -5.12 14.86 -25.59
N PHE A 237 -5.35 13.96 -24.63
CA PHE A 237 -5.98 14.26 -23.35
C PHE A 237 -4.96 14.27 -22.22
N GLY A 238 -5.31 14.95 -21.11
CA GLY A 238 -4.51 14.95 -19.90
C GLY A 238 -4.46 13.54 -19.28
N PHE A 239 -3.26 13.01 -19.13
CA PHE A 239 -2.96 11.73 -18.49
C PHE A 239 -2.02 12.00 -17.30
N GLY A 240 -2.41 11.51 -16.13
CA GLY A 240 -1.95 12.13 -14.89
C GLY A 240 -2.25 11.39 -13.60
N ALA A 241 -1.62 11.87 -12.54
CA ALA A 241 -1.85 11.46 -11.16
C ALA A 241 -1.99 12.68 -10.23
N ALA A 242 -2.33 12.42 -8.96
CA ALA A 242 -2.15 13.39 -7.90
C ALA A 242 -0.67 13.42 -7.48
N VAL A 243 -0.14 14.62 -7.20
CA VAL A 243 1.23 14.81 -6.74
C VAL A 243 1.29 15.65 -5.46
N ALA A 244 2.20 15.33 -4.55
CA ALA A 244 2.47 16.12 -3.35
C ALA A 244 3.61 17.11 -3.60
N GLY A 245 3.40 18.40 -3.32
CA GLY A 245 4.42 19.44 -3.52
C GLY A 245 5.69 19.19 -2.74
N ARG A 246 5.58 18.76 -1.47
CA ARG A 246 6.75 18.44 -0.63
C ARG A 246 7.63 17.35 -1.23
N ARG A 247 7.04 16.31 -1.84
CA ARG A 247 7.83 15.24 -2.49
C ARG A 247 8.45 15.72 -3.80
N LEU A 248 7.72 16.54 -4.55
CA LEU A 248 8.20 17.08 -5.83
C LEU A 248 9.41 17.99 -5.66
N LEU A 249 9.41 18.82 -4.60
CA LEU A 249 10.47 19.77 -4.30
C LEU A 249 11.54 19.21 -3.35
N ALA A 250 11.39 17.97 -2.86
CA ALA A 250 12.39 17.34 -2.01
C ALA A 250 13.72 17.17 -2.74
N THR A 251 14.83 17.36 -2.02
CA THR A 251 16.16 17.03 -2.51
C THR A 251 16.48 15.56 -2.23
N GLY A 252 17.53 15.04 -2.88
CA GLY A 252 17.96 13.66 -2.72
C GLY A 252 17.24 12.66 -3.62
N THR A 253 17.63 11.39 -3.49
CA THR A 253 17.28 10.30 -4.40
C THR A 253 15.78 10.08 -4.54
N ASP A 254 15.01 10.21 -3.46
CA ASP A 254 13.56 10.03 -3.49
C ASP A 254 12.86 11.17 -4.24
N GLY A 255 13.33 12.41 -4.06
CA GLY A 255 12.84 13.56 -4.80
C GLY A 255 13.16 13.47 -6.30
N ASP A 256 14.38 13.02 -6.63
CA ASP A 256 14.79 12.80 -8.03
C ASP A 256 13.95 11.72 -8.70
N ARG A 257 13.76 10.58 -8.01
CA ARG A 257 12.88 9.50 -8.48
C ARG A 257 11.44 10.00 -8.68
N TYR A 258 10.94 10.77 -7.74
CA TYR A 258 9.58 11.32 -7.80
C TYR A 258 9.40 12.25 -9.02
N ARG A 259 10.33 13.18 -9.24
CA ARG A 259 10.34 14.05 -10.42
C ARG A 259 10.44 13.25 -11.72
N GLY A 260 11.32 12.25 -11.78
CA GLY A 260 11.50 11.39 -12.95
C GLY A 260 10.23 10.63 -13.33
N VAL A 261 9.53 10.06 -12.35
CA VAL A 261 8.23 9.42 -12.61
C VAL A 261 7.21 10.42 -13.14
N VAL A 262 7.14 11.62 -12.54
CA VAL A 262 6.19 12.65 -12.93
C VAL A 262 6.41 13.13 -14.37
N THR A 263 7.66 13.41 -14.75
CA THR A 263 7.99 13.91 -16.10
C THR A 263 7.99 12.83 -17.17
N GLN A 264 8.26 11.58 -16.82
CA GLN A 264 8.25 10.47 -17.76
C GLN A 264 6.84 10.05 -18.17
N TRP A 265 5.89 10.06 -17.23
CA TRP A 265 4.59 9.40 -17.44
C TRP A 265 3.39 10.34 -17.52
N PHE A 266 3.49 11.60 -17.07
CA PHE A 266 2.34 12.49 -16.97
C PHE A 266 2.52 13.80 -17.74
N ASN A 267 1.45 14.22 -18.41
CA ASN A 267 1.38 15.55 -19.06
C ASN A 267 0.39 16.49 -18.33
N ARG A 268 -0.34 15.99 -17.33
CA ARG A 268 -1.23 16.75 -16.47
C ARG A 268 -1.23 16.17 -15.07
N VAL A 269 -1.25 16.99 -14.03
CA VAL A 269 -1.34 16.53 -12.63
C VAL A 269 -2.35 17.34 -11.84
N VAL A 270 -2.71 16.84 -10.67
CA VAL A 270 -3.38 17.61 -9.61
C VAL A 270 -2.47 17.65 -8.40
N ILE A 271 -2.37 18.79 -7.71
CA ILE A 271 -1.63 18.86 -6.46
C ILE A 271 -2.55 18.34 -5.34
N GLU A 272 -2.11 17.33 -4.59
CA GLU A 272 -2.96 16.50 -3.73
C GLU A 272 -3.68 17.31 -2.65
N ASN A 273 -2.94 18.20 -1.96
CA ASN A 273 -3.46 18.99 -0.85
C ASN A 273 -2.99 20.45 -0.85
N ASP A 274 -1.83 20.79 -1.43
CA ASP A 274 -1.19 22.10 -1.23
C ASP A 274 -1.98 23.29 -1.83
N LEU A 275 -2.96 23.02 -2.72
CA LEU A 275 -3.87 24.03 -3.27
C LEU A 275 -5.23 24.10 -2.54
N LYS A 276 -5.43 23.34 -1.46
CA LYS A 276 -6.63 23.43 -0.62
C LYS A 276 -6.45 24.54 0.40
N TRP A 277 -7.54 25.20 0.77
CA TRP A 277 -7.54 26.36 1.66
C TRP A 277 -6.64 26.24 2.89
N PRO A 278 -6.80 25.23 3.77
CA PRO A 278 -5.99 25.17 4.99
C PRO A 278 -4.49 25.05 4.71
N GLN A 279 -4.11 24.27 3.69
CA GLN A 279 -2.71 24.06 3.32
C GLN A 279 -2.12 25.26 2.59
N PHE A 280 -2.89 25.88 1.71
CA PHE A 280 -2.46 27.06 0.96
C PHE A 280 -2.25 28.25 1.89
N GLU A 281 -3.15 28.50 2.84
CA GLU A 281 -2.98 29.57 3.84
C GLU A 281 -1.79 29.31 4.77
N ALA A 282 -1.54 28.04 5.13
CA ALA A 282 -0.41 27.66 5.96
C ALA A 282 0.95 27.83 5.25
N ASP A 283 1.03 27.51 3.95
CA ASP A 283 2.26 27.64 3.16
C ASP A 283 1.97 27.93 1.68
N PRO A 284 1.70 29.20 1.33
CA PRO A 284 1.45 29.58 -0.06
C PRO A 284 2.70 29.41 -0.94
N ALA A 285 3.90 29.44 -0.35
CA ALA A 285 5.16 29.37 -1.09
C ALA A 285 5.37 27.98 -1.68
N LEU A 286 5.15 26.93 -0.89
CA LEU A 286 5.21 25.53 -1.35
C LEU A 286 4.29 25.29 -2.56
N ALA A 287 3.03 25.75 -2.47
CA ALA A 287 2.06 25.60 -3.54
C ALA A 287 2.52 26.33 -4.82
N ARG A 288 2.96 27.59 -4.70
CA ARG A 288 3.43 28.39 -5.84
C ARG A 288 4.68 27.79 -6.49
N GLN A 289 5.65 27.34 -5.71
CA GLN A 289 6.86 26.71 -6.21
C GLN A 289 6.56 25.39 -6.92
N THR A 290 5.65 24.58 -6.37
CA THR A 290 5.20 23.33 -6.98
C THR A 290 4.56 23.59 -8.35
N VAL A 291 3.64 24.57 -8.44
CA VAL A 291 3.02 24.96 -9.71
C VAL A 291 4.06 25.48 -10.70
N ALA A 292 4.99 26.33 -10.25
CA ALA A 292 6.03 26.88 -11.11
C ALA A 292 6.93 25.77 -11.70
N TRP A 293 7.35 24.81 -10.88
CA TRP A 293 8.15 23.67 -11.32
C TRP A 293 7.40 22.84 -12.36
N LEU A 294 6.13 22.52 -12.13
CA LEU A 294 5.32 21.74 -13.08
C LEU A 294 5.16 22.45 -14.42
N ARG A 295 4.91 23.77 -14.40
CA ARG A 295 4.81 24.57 -15.63
C ARG A 295 6.13 24.66 -16.38
N ALA A 296 7.27 24.73 -15.68
CA ALA A 296 8.58 24.74 -16.31
C ALA A 296 8.94 23.41 -17.01
N HIS A 297 8.22 22.33 -16.71
CA HIS A 297 8.36 21.02 -17.34
C HIS A 297 7.20 20.68 -18.29
N ASP A 298 6.47 21.69 -18.76
CA ASP A 298 5.32 21.54 -19.67
C ASP A 298 4.19 20.62 -19.14
N ILE A 299 4.07 20.48 -17.81
CA ILE A 299 3.02 19.70 -17.18
C ILE A 299 1.86 20.61 -16.78
N GLN A 300 0.67 20.30 -17.28
CA GLN A 300 -0.54 21.05 -16.94
C GLN A 300 -0.98 20.75 -15.50
N VAL A 301 -1.50 21.76 -14.80
CA VAL A 301 -2.00 21.60 -13.42
C VAL A 301 -3.50 21.79 -13.39
N ARG A 302 -4.23 20.82 -12.82
CA ARG A 302 -5.62 21.01 -12.42
C ARG A 302 -5.65 21.62 -11.02
N GLY A 303 -6.23 22.81 -10.89
CA GLY A 303 -6.48 23.44 -9.58
C GLY A 303 -7.44 22.60 -8.74
N HIS A 304 -7.06 22.29 -7.51
CA HIS A 304 -7.87 21.52 -6.59
C HIS A 304 -7.59 22.02 -5.16
N ASN A 305 -8.42 22.90 -4.61
CA ASN A 305 -9.71 23.40 -5.12
C ASN A 305 -10.07 24.72 -4.42
N LEU A 306 -11.00 25.47 -5.01
CA LEU A 306 -11.46 26.75 -4.44
C LEU A 306 -12.46 26.59 -3.29
N VAL A 307 -13.40 25.63 -3.39
CA VAL A 307 -14.44 25.38 -2.39
C VAL A 307 -14.56 23.88 -2.15
N TRP A 308 -14.43 23.43 -0.90
CA TRP A 308 -14.65 22.04 -0.46
C TRP A 308 -15.86 21.99 0.49
N PRO A 309 -16.79 21.04 0.35
CA PRO A 309 -17.92 20.90 1.28
C PRO A 309 -17.47 20.61 2.73
N GLY A 310 -17.72 21.56 3.63
CA GLY A 310 -17.53 21.41 5.08
C GLY A 310 -16.69 22.55 5.69
N TRP A 311 -17.17 23.10 6.81
CA TRP A 311 -16.54 24.26 7.48
C TRP A 311 -15.06 24.07 7.82
N ARG A 312 -14.64 22.85 8.18
CA ARG A 312 -13.23 22.54 8.46
C ARG A 312 -12.27 22.70 7.26
N TYR A 313 -12.79 22.88 6.05
CA TYR A 313 -12.04 22.95 4.80
C TYR A 313 -12.13 24.30 4.11
N LEU A 314 -12.82 25.26 4.73
CA LEU A 314 -12.97 26.64 4.27
C LEU A 314 -12.30 27.55 5.32
N PRO A 315 -11.89 28.77 4.92
CA PRO A 315 -11.36 29.76 5.86
C PRO A 315 -12.40 30.19 6.90
#